data_AF-A0A6L3UXR8-F1
#
_entry.id   AF-A0A6L3UXR8-F1
#
_cell.length_a   1.000
_cell.length_b   1.000
_cell.length_c   1.000
_cell.angle_alpha   90.00
_cell.angle_beta   90.00
_cell.angle_gamma   90.00
#
_symmetry.space_group_name_H-M   'P 1'
#
loop_
_entity.id
_entity.type
_entity.pdbx_description
1 polymer ?
#
loop_
_entity_poly.entity_id
_entity_poly.type
_entity_poly.pdbx_seq_one_letter_code
_entity_poly.pdbx_strand_id
1 'polypeptide(L)'
;MKKKRSKINSKILLPVAFIIGIVAGAIVVFLNKDKDNIEDIKQEYMGEIYEELKATGLLRYIKDKELLIVDVVRKEDKYEFVPVTYNFALKGTLTDEFEGLSNEEKYDVFNDISSMNIRQLKCGKDKYNTGCITEFLSLESGSDIYESKDFSIFKNGNLFKIEKEKKVVSVSSDNNVSDKDIYEYMKSQYDRLTNYGANYVPEIHDPQVAEMASNKFGISTSEADRIYIDMEMKKAGY
;
A
#
# COMPACT_ATOMS: atom_id res chain seq x y z
N MET A 1 27.53 60.56 -27.08
CA MET A 1 27.28 59.31 -27.82
C MET A 1 27.02 58.19 -26.81
N LYS A 2 25.93 57.44 -27.02
CA LYS A 2 25.39 56.34 -26.17
C LYS A 2 25.92 54.96 -26.61
N LYS A 3 25.73 53.96 -25.73
CA LYS A 3 25.78 52.47 -25.89
C LYS A 3 27.04 51.85 -25.23
N LYS A 4 27.00 50.70 -24.56
CA LYS A 4 25.98 49.65 -24.37
C LYS A 4 26.42 48.86 -23.11
N ARG A 5 25.57 48.71 -22.09
CA ARG A 5 25.70 47.64 -21.09
C ARG A 5 24.75 46.51 -21.49
N SER A 6 25.30 45.31 -21.53
CA SER A 6 24.62 44.07 -21.91
C SER A 6 23.56 43.70 -20.87
N LYS A 7 22.34 43.41 -21.34
CA LYS A 7 21.27 42.78 -20.58
C LYS A 7 21.44 41.26 -20.71
N ILE A 8 21.51 40.54 -19.59
CA ILE A 8 21.18 39.12 -19.55
C ILE A 8 19.87 39.00 -18.78
N ASN A 9 18.86 38.54 -19.51
CA ASN A 9 17.58 38.05 -19.02
C ASN A 9 17.79 36.66 -18.40
N SER A 10 17.07 36.30 -17.34
CA SER A 10 15.95 35.35 -17.44
C SER A 10 15.35 34.97 -16.07
N LYS A 11 14.02 35.12 -15.98
CA LYS A 11 13.04 34.28 -15.23
C LYS A 11 13.24 34.25 -13.70
N ILE A 12 12.63 35.12 -12.89
CA ILE A 12 11.20 35.20 -12.52
C ILE A 12 10.53 33.82 -12.45
N LEU A 13 10.62 33.22 -11.26
CA LEU A 13 9.69 32.22 -10.75
C LEU A 13 8.40 32.95 -10.34
N LEU A 14 7.26 32.57 -10.89
CA LEU A 14 5.93 32.92 -10.38
C LEU A 14 5.12 31.62 -10.24
N PRO A 15 4.24 31.53 -9.22
CA PRO A 15 3.64 30.29 -8.78
C PRO A 15 2.51 29.87 -9.73
N VAL A 16 2.42 28.56 -9.98
CA VAL A 16 1.28 27.95 -10.66
C VAL A 16 0.10 27.97 -9.68
N ALA A 17 -0.70 29.03 -9.74
CA ALA A 17 -2.05 29.04 -9.20
C ALA A 17 -2.92 28.16 -10.11
N PHE A 18 -3.35 27.01 -9.60
CA PHE A 18 -4.30 26.15 -10.31
C PHE A 18 -5.71 26.74 -10.15
N ILE A 19 -6.28 27.16 -11.28
CA ILE A 19 -7.63 27.70 -11.39
C ILE A 19 -8.60 26.53 -11.30
N ILE A 20 -9.44 26.49 -10.26
CA ILE A 20 -10.71 25.79 -10.30
C ILE A 20 -11.79 26.86 -10.19
N GLY A 21 -12.39 27.19 -11.33
CA GLY A 21 -13.61 27.95 -11.40
C GLY A 21 -14.49 27.35 -12.48
N ILE A 22 -15.66 26.84 -12.08
CA ILE A 22 -16.98 26.98 -12.72
C ILE A 22 -18.00 26.11 -11.95
N VAL A 23 -19.22 26.65 -11.78
CA VAL A 23 -20.48 26.12 -11.19
C VAL A 23 -20.68 26.23 -9.66
N ALA A 24 -20.85 27.46 -9.14
CA ALA A 24 -21.18 27.69 -7.71
C ALA A 24 -22.67 27.99 -7.41
N GLY A 25 -23.59 27.92 -8.37
CA GLY A 25 -24.98 28.38 -8.17
C GLY A 25 -25.96 27.33 -7.64
N ALA A 26 -25.99 26.14 -8.24
CA ALA A 26 -26.96 25.08 -7.90
C ALA A 26 -26.35 23.96 -7.04
N ILE A 27 -25.01 23.87 -7.00
CA ILE A 27 -24.28 22.83 -6.26
C ILE A 27 -24.29 23.09 -4.74
N VAL A 28 -24.36 24.35 -4.31
CA VAL A 28 -24.23 24.73 -2.89
C VAL A 28 -25.39 24.25 -2.02
N VAL A 29 -26.61 24.14 -2.55
CA VAL A 29 -27.77 23.70 -1.76
C VAL A 29 -27.85 22.18 -1.63
N PHE A 30 -27.39 21.42 -2.63
CA PHE A 30 -27.33 19.96 -2.55
C PHE A 30 -26.11 19.46 -1.77
N LEU A 31 -24.96 20.15 -1.85
CA LEU A 31 -23.78 19.79 -1.05
C LEU A 31 -23.95 20.03 0.45
N ASN A 32 -24.83 20.96 0.88
CA ASN A 32 -25.01 21.23 2.31
C ASN A 32 -25.79 20.13 3.05
N LYS A 33 -26.65 19.36 2.37
CA LYS A 33 -27.38 18.23 3.00
C LYS A 33 -26.56 16.95 3.03
N ASP A 34 -25.69 16.75 2.04
CA ASP A 34 -24.75 15.62 1.98
C ASP A 34 -23.50 15.84 2.87
N LYS A 35 -23.09 17.10 3.12
CA LYS A 35 -21.94 17.42 3.99
C LYS A 35 -22.10 16.93 5.43
N ASP A 36 -23.27 17.11 6.03
CA ASP A 36 -23.53 16.65 7.40
C ASP A 36 -23.50 15.12 7.51
N ASN A 37 -23.80 14.41 6.42
CA ASN A 37 -23.72 12.94 6.37
C ASN A 37 -22.27 12.45 6.15
N ILE A 38 -21.45 13.23 5.44
CA ILE A 38 -20.07 12.85 5.12
C ILE A 38 -19.18 12.85 6.36
N GLU A 39 -19.30 13.85 7.24
CA GLU A 39 -18.50 13.88 8.46
C GLU A 39 -18.91 12.75 9.41
N ASP A 40 -20.21 12.45 9.53
CA ASP A 40 -20.72 11.28 10.26
C ASP A 40 -20.09 9.97 9.72
N ILE A 41 -20.10 9.80 8.39
CA ILE A 41 -19.49 8.62 7.72
C ILE A 41 -17.99 8.56 7.97
N LYS A 42 -17.28 9.70 7.87
CA LYS A 42 -15.85 9.80 8.13
C LYS A 42 -15.54 9.39 9.57
N GLN A 43 -16.30 9.86 10.55
CA GLN A 43 -16.09 9.53 11.96
C GLN A 43 -16.39 8.06 12.26
N GLU A 44 -17.49 7.51 11.75
CA GLU A 44 -17.82 6.08 11.89
C GLU A 44 -16.71 5.22 11.28
N TYR A 45 -16.32 5.51 10.03
CA TYR A 45 -15.31 4.73 9.33
C TYR A 45 -13.92 4.87 9.96
N MET A 46 -13.58 6.05 10.51
CA MET A 46 -12.35 6.22 11.28
C MET A 46 -12.31 5.33 12.53
N GLY A 47 -13.46 5.08 13.17
CA GLY A 47 -13.56 4.14 14.29
C GLY A 47 -13.19 2.71 13.90
N GLU A 48 -13.67 2.23 12.75
CA GLU A 48 -13.33 0.89 12.24
C GLU A 48 -11.84 0.79 11.86
N ILE A 49 -11.33 1.81 11.16
CA ILE A 49 -9.90 1.91 10.84
C ILE A 49 -9.06 1.90 12.12
N TYR A 50 -9.50 2.57 13.18
CA TYR A 50 -8.77 2.61 14.44
C TYR A 50 -8.62 1.21 15.05
N GLU A 51 -9.66 0.38 15.04
CA GLU A 51 -9.58 -0.99 15.55
C GLU A 51 -8.66 -1.87 14.69
N GLU A 52 -8.68 -1.72 13.36
CA GLU A 52 -7.74 -2.41 12.46
C GLU A 52 -6.29 -1.98 12.71
N LEU A 53 -6.03 -0.66 12.80
CA LEU A 53 -4.72 -0.10 13.13
C LEU A 53 -4.19 -0.57 14.48
N LYS A 54 -5.09 -0.78 15.45
CA LYS A 54 -4.77 -1.27 16.78
C LYS A 54 -4.43 -2.75 16.76
N ALA A 55 -5.16 -3.55 15.98
CA ALA A 55 -4.94 -4.99 15.85
C ALA A 55 -3.55 -5.33 15.28
N THR A 56 -3.03 -4.50 14.36
CA THR A 56 -1.67 -4.67 13.81
C THR A 56 -0.57 -4.05 14.68
N GLY A 57 -0.93 -3.34 15.75
CA GLY A 57 0.03 -2.57 16.53
C GLY A 57 0.57 -1.31 15.83
N LEU A 58 0.16 -1.00 14.59
CA LEU A 58 0.57 0.21 13.89
C LEU A 58 0.09 1.49 14.60
N LEU A 59 -1.03 1.39 15.32
CA LEU A 59 -1.65 2.52 15.99
C LEU A 59 -0.66 3.33 16.86
N ARG A 60 0.30 2.66 17.52
CA ARG A 60 1.31 3.31 18.38
C ARG A 60 2.31 4.17 17.59
N TYR A 61 2.50 3.87 16.32
CA TYR A 61 3.48 4.52 15.46
C TYR A 61 2.91 5.71 14.71
N ILE A 62 1.60 5.94 14.73
CA ILE A 62 0.97 7.03 13.99
C ILE A 62 0.33 8.03 14.97
N LYS A 63 0.57 9.32 14.78
CA LYS A 63 -0.12 10.46 15.40
C LYS A 63 -0.83 11.30 14.34
N ASP A 64 -1.66 12.24 14.77
CA ASP A 64 -2.33 13.22 13.89
C ASP A 64 -3.07 12.59 12.71
N LYS A 65 -3.77 11.48 12.98
CA LYS A 65 -4.42 10.66 11.96
C LYS A 65 -5.63 11.40 11.39
N GLU A 66 -5.77 11.39 10.07
CA GLU A 66 -6.90 11.98 9.38
C GLU A 66 -7.33 11.11 8.19
N LEU A 67 -8.64 11.01 7.98
CA LEU A 67 -9.20 10.53 6.70
C LEU A 67 -9.50 11.69 5.76
N LEU A 68 -8.97 11.62 4.55
CA LEU A 68 -9.31 12.52 3.47
C LEU A 68 -10.17 11.78 2.45
N ILE A 69 -11.23 12.42 1.99
CA ILE A 69 -12.04 11.86 0.89
C ILE A 69 -11.26 12.07 -0.40
N VAL A 70 -11.00 10.96 -1.08
CA VAL A 70 -10.36 10.92 -2.39
C VAL A 70 -11.41 11.06 -3.47
N ASP A 71 -12.47 10.24 -3.39
CA ASP A 71 -13.54 10.19 -4.37
C ASP A 71 -14.85 9.66 -3.76
N VAL A 72 -15.97 9.99 -4.40
CA VAL A 72 -17.30 9.47 -4.08
C VAL A 72 -17.90 8.87 -5.34
N VAL A 73 -17.87 7.55 -5.44
CA VAL A 73 -18.37 6.82 -6.60
C VAL A 73 -19.85 6.49 -6.40
N ARG A 74 -20.71 7.00 -7.28
CA ARG A 74 -22.12 6.62 -7.37
C ARG A 74 -22.30 5.75 -8.62
N LYS A 75 -22.64 4.48 -8.45
CA LYS A 75 -22.92 3.61 -9.60
C LYS A 75 -24.35 3.85 -10.05
N GLU A 76 -24.50 4.59 -11.15
CA GLU A 76 -25.78 4.66 -11.85
C GLU A 76 -26.11 3.28 -12.43
N ASP A 77 -26.82 2.47 -11.66
CA ASP A 77 -27.37 1.23 -12.15
C ASP A 77 -28.79 1.45 -12.67
N LYS A 78 -29.26 0.60 -13.60
CA LYS A 78 -30.63 0.67 -14.14
C LYS A 78 -31.72 0.29 -13.13
N TYR A 79 -31.32 -0.06 -11.91
CA TYR A 79 -32.18 -0.43 -10.80
C TYR A 79 -32.25 0.73 -9.80
N GLU A 80 -33.37 0.88 -9.09
CA GLU A 80 -33.63 2.01 -8.16
C GLU A 80 -32.61 2.18 -7.02
N PHE A 81 -31.64 1.28 -6.88
CA PHE A 81 -30.59 1.30 -5.87
C PHE A 81 -29.26 1.75 -6.46
N VAL A 82 -28.84 2.97 -6.12
CA VAL A 82 -27.52 3.52 -6.48
C VAL A 82 -26.62 3.42 -5.26
N PRO A 83 -25.76 2.38 -5.14
CA PRO A 83 -24.81 2.30 -4.05
C PRO A 83 -23.80 3.44 -4.15
N VAL A 84 -23.49 4.06 -3.02
CA VAL A 84 -22.49 5.12 -2.88
C VAL A 84 -21.26 4.52 -2.23
N THR A 85 -20.10 4.69 -2.87
CA THR A 85 -18.81 4.29 -2.32
C THR A 85 -17.98 5.52 -2.03
N TYR A 86 -17.52 5.64 -0.79
CA TYR A 86 -16.60 6.68 -0.35
C TYR A 86 -15.18 6.11 -0.31
N ASN A 87 -14.32 6.67 -1.13
CA ASN A 87 -12.90 6.33 -1.17
C ASN A 87 -12.15 7.32 -0.29
N PHE A 88 -11.42 6.79 0.69
CA PHE A 88 -10.63 7.56 1.65
C PHE A 88 -9.14 7.32 1.48
N ALA A 89 -8.36 8.32 1.85
CA ALA A 89 -6.94 8.23 2.11
C ALA A 89 -6.71 8.40 3.61
N LEU A 90 -5.98 7.49 4.21
CA LEU A 90 -5.53 7.63 5.59
C LEU A 90 -4.21 8.39 5.61
N LYS A 91 -4.22 9.58 6.20
CA LYS A 91 -3.03 10.39 6.45
C LYS A 91 -2.67 10.38 7.93
N GLY A 92 -1.39 10.59 8.21
CA GLY A 92 -0.91 10.81 9.56
C GLY A 92 0.58 11.07 9.59
N THR A 93 1.08 11.33 10.79
CA THR A 93 2.51 11.53 11.04
C THR A 93 3.01 10.34 11.86
N LEU A 94 4.20 9.84 11.56
CA LEU A 94 4.85 8.79 12.32
C LEU A 94 5.44 9.38 13.61
N THR A 95 5.46 8.57 14.67
CA THR A 95 6.02 8.96 15.96
C THR A 95 7.54 8.80 15.98
N ASP A 96 8.20 9.47 16.91
CA ASP A 96 9.64 9.33 17.13
C ASP A 96 10.04 7.88 17.49
N GLU A 97 9.10 7.11 18.06
CA GLU A 97 9.27 5.66 18.29
C GLU A 97 9.46 4.91 16.97
N PHE A 98 8.70 5.28 15.92
CA PHE A 98 8.88 4.72 14.58
C PHE A 98 10.23 5.13 13.99
N GLU A 99 10.66 6.38 14.17
CA GLU A 99 11.95 6.85 13.66
C GLU A 99 13.12 6.09 14.24
N GLY A 100 13.03 5.72 15.52
CA GLY A 100 14.03 4.92 16.23
C GLY A 100 14.16 3.47 15.76
N LEU A 101 13.20 2.96 14.98
CA LEU A 101 13.26 1.61 14.43
C LEU A 101 14.35 1.45 13.38
N SER A 102 14.98 0.28 13.35
CA SER A 102 15.80 -0.16 12.23
C SER A 102 14.97 -0.24 10.95
N ASN A 103 15.64 -0.27 9.79
CA ASN A 103 14.91 -0.43 8.53
C ASN A 103 14.09 -1.73 8.52
N GLU A 104 14.62 -2.82 9.09
CA GLU A 104 13.93 -4.13 9.30
C GLU A 104 12.64 -3.99 10.05
N GLU A 105 12.69 -3.40 11.24
CA GLU A 105 11.50 -3.18 12.05
C GLU A 105 10.51 -2.23 11.35
N LYS A 106 10.98 -1.20 10.63
CA LYS A 106 10.12 -0.31 9.83
C LYS A 106 9.38 -1.08 8.74
N TYR A 107 10.07 -1.98 8.05
CA TYR A 107 9.47 -2.82 7.02
C TYR A 107 8.46 -3.78 7.60
N ASP A 108 8.75 -4.42 8.72
CA ASP A 108 7.80 -5.33 9.38
C ASP A 108 6.51 -4.59 9.77
N VAL A 109 6.64 -3.40 10.37
CA VAL A 109 5.50 -2.51 10.69
C VAL A 109 4.67 -2.19 9.46
N PHE A 110 5.32 -1.97 8.31
CA PHE A 110 4.68 -1.64 7.05
C PHE A 110 4.10 -2.86 6.31
N ASN A 111 4.70 -4.04 6.49
CA ASN A 111 4.22 -5.29 5.92
C ASN A 111 2.88 -5.69 6.55
N ASP A 112 2.68 -5.41 7.83
CA ASP A 112 1.38 -5.61 8.47
C ASP A 112 0.30 -4.72 7.83
N ILE A 113 0.64 -3.53 7.31
CA ILE A 113 -0.30 -2.65 6.59
C ILE A 113 -0.74 -3.26 5.26
N SER A 114 0.17 -3.87 4.52
CA SER A 114 -0.17 -4.49 3.23
C SER A 114 -1.21 -5.60 3.40
N SER A 115 -1.22 -6.24 4.58
CA SER A 115 -2.17 -7.27 4.99
C SER A 115 -3.48 -6.74 5.58
N MET A 116 -3.57 -5.44 5.91
CA MET A 116 -4.78 -4.87 6.50
C MET A 116 -5.94 -4.91 5.51
N ASN A 117 -7.05 -5.50 5.96
CA ASN A 117 -8.26 -5.68 5.15
C ASN A 117 -9.17 -4.43 5.18
N ILE A 118 -8.59 -3.23 5.04
CA ILE A 118 -9.33 -1.94 5.11
C ILE A 118 -10.02 -1.62 3.78
N ARG A 119 -10.26 -2.63 2.93
CA ARG A 119 -10.59 -2.42 1.52
C ARG A 119 -12.08 -2.33 1.22
N GLN A 120 -12.96 -2.73 2.14
CA GLN A 120 -14.39 -2.52 1.93
C GLN A 120 -15.21 -2.75 3.20
N LEU A 121 -15.57 -1.68 3.91
CA LEU A 121 -16.53 -1.75 5.01
C LEU A 121 -17.84 -1.11 4.61
N LYS A 122 -18.93 -1.65 5.16
CA LYS A 122 -20.24 -0.99 5.13
C LYS A 122 -20.22 0.10 6.19
N CYS A 123 -20.51 1.33 5.79
CA CYS A 123 -20.43 2.50 6.66
C CYS A 123 -21.68 3.36 6.51
N GLY A 124 -21.86 4.34 7.39
CA GLY A 124 -23.01 5.22 7.37
C GLY A 124 -24.29 4.57 7.89
N LYS A 125 -25.33 5.40 8.07
CA LYS A 125 -26.63 4.98 8.61
C LYS A 125 -27.33 3.95 7.72
N ASP A 126 -27.08 3.99 6.41
CA ASP A 126 -27.57 3.01 5.45
C ASP A 126 -26.45 2.05 5.03
N LYS A 127 -26.10 1.13 5.94
CA LYS A 127 -25.09 0.07 5.72
C LYS A 127 -25.41 -0.86 4.55
N TYR A 128 -26.60 -0.78 3.95
CA TYR A 128 -26.95 -1.58 2.77
C TYR A 128 -26.51 -0.92 1.48
N ASN A 129 -26.35 0.41 1.48
CA ASN A 129 -26.09 1.21 0.28
C ASN A 129 -24.80 2.00 0.29
N THR A 130 -24.14 2.07 1.43
CA THR A 130 -22.96 2.90 1.59
C THR A 130 -21.75 2.03 1.91
N GLY A 131 -20.78 2.06 1.00
CA GLY A 131 -19.47 1.43 1.16
C GLY A 131 -18.41 2.48 1.46
N CYS A 132 -17.44 2.12 2.29
CA CYS A 132 -16.25 2.89 2.54
C CYS A 132 -15.02 2.03 2.23
N ILE A 133 -14.06 2.63 1.54
CA ILE A 133 -12.82 1.99 1.11
C ILE A 133 -11.67 2.92 1.48
N THR A 134 -10.60 2.37 2.06
CA THR A 134 -9.34 3.11 2.18
C THR A 134 -8.44 2.70 1.02
N GLU A 135 -8.27 3.58 0.05
CA GLU A 135 -7.51 3.29 -1.17
C GLU A 135 -6.00 3.33 -0.92
N PHE A 136 -5.54 4.28 -0.12
CA PHE A 136 -4.12 4.42 0.19
C PHE A 136 -3.88 5.05 1.57
N LEU A 137 -2.67 4.83 2.04
CA LEU A 137 -2.09 5.36 3.27
C LEU A 137 -0.94 6.29 2.90
N SER A 138 -0.83 7.42 3.58
CA SER A 138 0.28 8.38 3.42
C SER A 138 0.74 8.83 4.80
N LEU A 139 1.91 8.37 5.23
CA LEU A 139 2.47 8.66 6.56
C LEU A 139 3.77 9.45 6.46
N GLU A 140 3.84 10.56 7.19
CA GLU A 140 5.01 11.45 7.19
C GLU A 140 5.93 11.15 8.39
N SER A 141 7.23 10.99 8.17
CA SER A 141 8.26 10.82 9.22
C SER A 141 9.41 11.79 8.95
N GLY A 142 9.42 12.94 9.62
CA GLY A 142 10.39 14.00 9.33
C GLY A 142 10.28 14.47 7.88
N SER A 143 11.33 14.24 7.08
CA SER A 143 11.32 14.55 5.64
C SER A 143 10.85 13.39 4.76
N ASP A 144 10.65 12.21 5.35
CA ASP A 144 10.27 11.01 4.62
C ASP A 144 8.75 10.88 4.54
N ILE A 145 8.25 10.48 3.37
CA ILE A 145 6.84 10.16 3.14
C ILE A 145 6.75 8.69 2.77
N TYR A 146 5.93 7.94 3.51
CA TYR A 146 5.62 6.53 3.26
C TYR A 146 4.21 6.40 2.69
N GLU A 147 4.10 5.93 1.45
CA GLU A 147 2.84 5.82 0.73
C GLU A 147 2.53 4.35 0.42
N SER A 148 1.30 3.91 0.66
CA SER A 148 0.84 2.61 0.17
C SER A 148 0.23 2.74 -1.23
N LYS A 149 0.68 1.89 -2.14
CA LYS A 149 0.13 1.79 -3.48
C LYS A 149 0.23 0.36 -3.96
N ASP A 150 -0.89 -0.21 -4.40
CA ASP A 150 -0.95 -1.57 -4.96
C ASP A 150 -0.24 -2.59 -4.05
N PHE A 151 -0.54 -2.55 -2.75
CA PHE A 151 0.05 -3.41 -1.70
C PHE A 151 1.56 -3.20 -1.43
N SER A 152 2.19 -2.27 -2.14
CA SER A 152 3.59 -1.90 -1.93
C SER A 152 3.69 -0.61 -1.12
N ILE A 153 4.77 -0.48 -0.36
CA ILE A 153 5.08 0.75 0.37
C ILE A 153 6.19 1.48 -0.37
N PHE A 154 6.03 2.79 -0.55
CA PHE A 154 6.98 3.67 -1.19
C PHE A 154 7.48 4.67 -0.19
N LYS A 155 8.80 4.82 -0.08
CA LYS A 155 9.47 5.87 0.70
C LYS A 155 9.97 6.94 -0.27
N ASN A 156 9.43 8.16 -0.17
CA ASN A 156 9.77 9.29 -1.03
C ASN A 156 9.67 8.93 -2.53
N GLY A 157 8.60 8.21 -2.91
CA GLY A 157 8.37 7.74 -4.27
C GLY A 157 9.22 6.55 -4.74
N ASN A 158 10.15 6.06 -3.91
CA ASN A 158 10.93 4.86 -4.21
C ASN A 158 10.37 3.67 -3.46
N LEU A 159 10.33 2.50 -4.09
CA LEU A 159 9.84 1.28 -3.47
C LEU A 159 10.63 0.98 -2.18
N PHE A 160 9.93 0.99 -1.04
CA PHE A 160 10.52 0.71 0.27
C PHE A 160 10.68 -0.80 0.40
N LYS A 161 11.90 -1.25 0.13
CA LYS A 161 12.31 -2.64 0.27
C LYS A 161 13.52 -2.71 1.17
N ILE A 162 13.58 -3.76 1.95
CA ILE A 162 14.82 -4.18 2.57
C ILE A 162 15.51 -5.09 1.59
N GLU A 163 16.56 -4.57 0.98
CA GLU A 163 17.65 -5.44 0.60
C GLU A 163 18.19 -5.99 1.91
N LYS A 164 17.82 -7.23 2.28
CA LYS A 164 18.45 -7.89 3.42
C LYS A 164 19.93 -7.88 3.07
N GLU A 165 20.71 -7.05 3.76
CA GLU A 165 22.15 -7.00 3.57
C GLU A 165 22.59 -8.45 3.63
N LYS A 166 23.15 -8.93 2.53
CA LYS A 166 23.71 -10.28 2.44
C LYS A 166 24.60 -10.42 3.66
N LYS A 167 24.14 -11.16 4.68
CA LYS A 167 25.05 -11.98 5.43
C LYS A 167 25.63 -12.91 4.37
N VAL A 168 26.73 -12.49 3.78
CA VAL A 168 27.71 -13.37 3.16
C VAL A 168 28.21 -14.20 4.33
N VAL A 169 27.39 -15.14 4.79
CA VAL A 169 27.93 -16.36 5.33
C VAL A 169 28.63 -16.93 4.13
N SER A 170 29.95 -16.85 4.14
CA SER A 170 30.80 -17.70 3.33
C SER A 170 30.52 -19.13 3.75
N VAL A 171 29.36 -19.66 3.36
CA VAL A 171 29.11 -21.08 3.29
C VAL A 171 29.93 -21.51 2.10
N SER A 172 31.07 -22.10 2.42
CA SER A 172 31.85 -22.95 1.54
C SER A 172 30.93 -23.67 0.55
N SER A 173 31.17 -23.39 -0.73
CA SER A 173 30.52 -23.95 -1.90
C SER A 173 30.70 -25.47 -2.00
N ASP A 174 30.03 -26.22 -1.13
CA ASP A 174 30.05 -27.70 -1.19
C ASP A 174 28.66 -28.36 -1.16
N ASN A 175 27.56 -27.59 -1.16
CA ASN A 175 26.22 -28.13 -1.40
C ASN A 175 25.68 -27.59 -2.72
N ASN A 176 25.92 -28.37 -3.78
CA ASN A 176 25.40 -28.15 -5.12
C ASN A 176 23.87 -28.47 -5.15
N VAL A 177 23.08 -27.73 -4.38
CA VAL A 177 21.61 -27.86 -4.37
C VAL A 177 21.11 -27.38 -5.71
N SER A 178 20.36 -28.22 -6.43
CA SER A 178 19.86 -27.86 -7.74
C SER A 178 18.62 -26.97 -7.65
N ASP A 179 18.39 -26.12 -8.64
CA ASP A 179 17.13 -25.37 -8.82
C ASP A 179 15.90 -26.29 -8.76
N LYS A 180 16.07 -27.55 -9.17
CA LYS A 180 15.04 -28.58 -9.08
C LYS A 180 14.69 -28.93 -7.63
N ASP A 181 15.68 -29.08 -6.75
CA ASP A 181 15.46 -29.38 -5.33
C ASP A 181 14.76 -28.21 -4.62
N ILE A 182 15.15 -26.99 -4.99
CA ILE A 182 14.53 -25.75 -4.50
C ILE A 182 13.06 -25.69 -4.96
N TYR A 183 12.82 -25.91 -6.24
CA TYR A 183 11.48 -25.95 -6.83
C TYR A 183 10.58 -27.03 -6.19
N GLU A 184 11.06 -28.26 -6.06
CA GLU A 184 10.30 -29.36 -5.47
C GLU A 184 9.94 -29.07 -4.01
N TYR A 185 10.86 -28.48 -3.26
CA TYR A 185 10.56 -28.02 -1.90
C TYR A 185 9.50 -26.92 -1.90
N MET A 186 9.65 -25.86 -2.71
CA MET A 186 8.65 -24.78 -2.79
C MET A 186 7.28 -25.32 -3.18
N LYS A 187 7.21 -26.24 -4.15
CA LYS A 187 5.97 -26.88 -4.57
C LYS A 187 5.31 -27.65 -3.44
N SER A 188 6.08 -28.40 -2.66
CA SER A 188 5.57 -29.11 -1.48
C SER A 188 5.02 -28.16 -0.40
N GLN A 189 5.62 -26.97 -0.25
CA GLN A 189 5.14 -25.98 0.72
C GLN A 189 3.86 -25.31 0.23
N TYR A 190 3.75 -24.98 -1.06
CA TYR A 190 2.50 -24.53 -1.65
C TYR A 190 1.39 -25.56 -1.41
N ASP A 191 1.61 -26.83 -1.76
CA ASP A 191 0.60 -27.87 -1.61
C ASP A 191 0.14 -28.02 -0.14
N ARG A 192 1.09 -27.95 0.79
CA ARG A 192 0.82 -28.03 2.24
C ARG A 192 0.01 -26.86 2.76
N LEU A 193 0.35 -25.63 2.38
CA LEU A 193 -0.28 -24.40 2.91
C LEU A 193 -1.63 -24.11 2.25
N THR A 194 -1.76 -24.49 0.98
CA THR A 194 -2.91 -24.14 0.13
C THR A 194 -3.86 -25.31 -0.10
N ASN A 195 -3.68 -26.43 0.60
CA ASN A 195 -4.44 -27.66 0.39
C ASN A 195 -4.49 -28.02 -1.11
N TYR A 196 -3.31 -28.21 -1.70
CA TYR A 196 -3.13 -28.47 -3.13
C TYR A 196 -3.76 -27.39 -4.04
N GLY A 197 -3.68 -26.13 -3.63
CA GLY A 197 -4.18 -24.97 -4.36
C GLY A 197 -5.64 -24.58 -4.07
N ALA A 198 -6.38 -25.35 -3.26
CA ALA A 198 -7.78 -25.08 -2.96
C ALA A 198 -8.02 -23.73 -2.24
N ASN A 199 -7.08 -23.30 -1.39
CA ASN A 199 -7.14 -22.02 -0.68
C ASN A 199 -5.94 -21.13 -0.99
N TYR A 200 -5.39 -21.25 -2.21
CA TYR A 200 -4.29 -20.40 -2.62
C TYR A 200 -4.72 -18.93 -2.71
N VAL A 201 -3.90 -18.10 -2.08
CA VAL A 201 -3.97 -16.64 -2.06
C VAL A 201 -2.55 -16.17 -2.35
N PRO A 202 -2.26 -15.68 -3.57
CA PRO A 202 -0.90 -15.33 -4.01
C PRO A 202 -0.19 -14.40 -3.03
N GLU A 203 -0.90 -13.40 -2.51
CA GLU A 203 -0.38 -12.35 -1.64
C GLU A 203 0.09 -12.88 -0.27
N ILE A 204 -0.41 -14.05 0.14
CA ILE A 204 -0.04 -14.70 1.41
C ILE A 204 0.98 -15.78 1.15
N HIS A 205 0.70 -16.66 0.19
CA HIS A 205 1.45 -17.91 0.07
C HIS A 205 2.76 -17.73 -0.70
N ASP A 206 2.82 -16.83 -1.68
CA ASP A 206 4.03 -16.62 -2.47
C ASP A 206 5.19 -16.09 -1.61
N PRO A 207 5.05 -14.96 -0.88
CA PRO A 207 6.12 -14.47 -0.02
C PRO A 207 6.47 -15.48 1.08
N GLN A 208 5.47 -16.19 1.61
CA GLN A 208 5.67 -17.17 2.66
C GLN A 208 6.49 -18.39 2.17
N VAL A 209 6.19 -18.92 0.99
CA VAL A 209 6.94 -20.06 0.42
C VAL A 209 8.33 -19.64 -0.03
N ALA A 210 8.48 -18.45 -0.60
CA ALA A 210 9.78 -17.88 -0.96
C ALA A 210 10.69 -17.73 0.26
N GLU A 211 10.15 -17.24 1.38
CA GLU A 211 10.87 -17.15 2.65
C GLU A 211 11.27 -18.53 3.20
N MET A 212 10.37 -19.51 3.15
CA MET A 212 10.68 -20.88 3.55
C MET A 212 11.83 -21.48 2.74
N ALA A 213 11.89 -21.23 1.43
CA ALA A 213 12.96 -21.72 0.56
C ALA A 213 14.27 -20.98 0.79
N SER A 214 14.21 -19.65 0.93
CA SER A 214 15.33 -18.80 1.34
C SER A 214 15.99 -19.33 2.61
N ASN A 215 15.20 -19.59 3.65
CA ASN A 215 15.71 -20.09 4.93
C ASN A 215 16.28 -21.50 4.84
N LYS A 216 15.70 -22.39 4.03
CA LYS A 216 16.15 -23.77 3.88
C LYS A 216 17.45 -23.89 3.09
N PHE A 217 17.59 -23.11 2.02
CA PHE A 217 18.67 -23.27 1.03
C PHE A 217 19.72 -22.16 1.08
N GLY A 218 19.50 -21.12 1.89
CA GLY A 218 20.43 -19.99 1.99
C GLY A 218 20.47 -19.12 0.73
N ILE A 219 19.39 -19.12 -0.05
CA ILE A 219 19.20 -18.27 -1.24
C ILE A 219 18.34 -17.05 -0.88
N SER A 220 18.26 -16.06 -1.78
CA SER A 220 17.32 -14.96 -1.58
C SER A 220 15.87 -15.36 -1.88
N THR A 221 14.89 -14.68 -1.28
CA THR A 221 13.46 -14.88 -1.61
C THR A 221 13.18 -14.60 -3.09
N SER A 222 13.75 -13.52 -3.64
CA SER A 222 13.66 -13.22 -5.08
C SER A 222 14.28 -14.30 -5.97
N GLU A 223 15.34 -14.96 -5.50
CA GLU A 223 15.96 -16.07 -6.22
C GLU A 223 15.09 -17.33 -6.16
N ALA A 224 14.48 -17.60 -5.00
CA ALA A 224 13.48 -18.66 -4.87
C ALA A 224 12.28 -18.42 -5.80
N ASP A 225 11.75 -17.20 -5.84
CA ASP A 225 10.65 -16.81 -6.75
C ASP A 225 11.04 -17.01 -8.21
N ARG A 226 12.22 -16.52 -8.61
CA ARG A 226 12.73 -16.69 -9.97
C ARG A 226 12.86 -18.17 -10.33
N ILE A 227 13.44 -18.99 -9.45
CA ILE A 227 13.58 -20.44 -9.67
C ILE A 227 12.21 -21.08 -9.86
N TYR A 228 11.23 -20.74 -9.04
CA TYR A 228 9.88 -21.29 -9.15
C TYR A 228 9.22 -20.93 -10.48
N ILE A 229 9.29 -19.66 -10.87
CA ILE A 229 8.74 -19.17 -12.15
C ILE A 229 9.42 -19.85 -13.34
N ASP A 230 10.77 -19.86 -13.38
CA ASP A 230 11.55 -20.45 -14.47
C ASP A 230 11.22 -21.95 -14.65
N MET A 231 11.00 -22.67 -13.55
CA MET A 231 10.66 -24.09 -13.56
C MET A 231 9.22 -24.36 -14.01
N GLU A 232 8.25 -23.54 -13.58
CA GLU A 232 6.87 -23.62 -14.07
C GLU A 232 6.79 -23.30 -15.58
N MET A 233 7.55 -22.31 -16.06
CA MET A 233 7.63 -21.98 -17.49
C MET A 233 8.21 -23.12 -18.32
N LYS A 234 9.35 -23.70 -17.89
CA LYS A 234 9.96 -24.88 -18.55
C LYS A 234 9.00 -26.06 -18.60
N LYS A 235 8.23 -26.29 -17.53
CA LYS A 235 7.23 -27.37 -17.46
C LYS A 235 6.04 -27.12 -18.38
N ALA A 236 5.65 -25.86 -18.58
CA ALA A 236 4.61 -25.44 -19.50
C ALA A 236 5.06 -25.43 -20.98
N GLY A 237 6.34 -25.70 -21.26
CA GLY A 237 6.89 -25.80 -22.62
C GLY A 237 7.25 -24.45 -23.25
N TYR A 238 7.47 -23.42 -22.43
CA TYR A 238 7.94 -22.09 -22.85
C TYR A 238 9.47 -21.95 -22.73
#